data_AF-A0A0N5CUN2-F1
#
_entry.id   AF-A0A0N5CUN2-F1
#
_cell.length_a   1.000
_cell.length_b   1.000
_cell.length_c   1.000
_cell.angle_alpha   90.00
_cell.angle_beta   90.00
_cell.angle_gamma   90.00
#
_symmetry.space_group_name_H-M   'P 1'
#
loop_
_entity.id
_entity.type
_entity.pdbx_description
1 polymer ?
#
loop_
_entity_poly.entity_id
_entity_poly.type
_entity_poly.pdbx_seq_one_letter_code
_entity_poly.pdbx_strand_id
1 'polypeptide(L)'
;MNGRVMRCVLTRDPDNICANTLLPKSIQFDESSRNYRCLCNCFHIKTGTLVIASTELLMLLIFLLNSILMFYMEFFWRIIAGTHDSYVIEPFPISIIGIGLSSLAVVLLFIGVIRNTAALLIPHLIAQVIAITLLAFALTCSIIAFSTDTIIFYRLMNGISFKQHPSTTTLSMDVQTTIRFISVFIFYLICFCWYVVITYNCYRYLKERCQYMNYCLAFSTPMKTLTTR
;
A
#
# COMPACT_ATOMS: atom_id res chain seq x y z
N MET A 1 26.91 5.19 5.37
CA MET A 1 26.47 6.52 4.88
C MET A 1 26.33 7.44 6.08
N ASN A 2 27.30 8.33 6.27
CA ASN A 2 27.28 9.32 7.36
C ASN A 2 26.22 10.38 7.06
N GLY A 3 25.10 10.32 7.76
CA GLY A 3 24.05 11.33 7.66
C GLY A 3 24.51 12.62 8.31
N ARG A 4 24.60 13.70 7.53
CA ARG A 4 24.83 15.04 8.05
C ARG A 4 23.56 15.49 8.75
N VAL A 5 23.62 15.69 10.06
CA VAL A 5 22.63 16.46 10.79
C VAL A 5 22.71 17.89 10.27
N MET A 6 21.76 18.31 9.42
CA MET A 6 21.66 19.71 9.00
C MET A 6 21.04 20.49 10.16
N ARG A 7 21.90 21.13 10.97
CA ARG A 7 21.46 22.16 11.91
C ARG A 7 21.39 23.49 11.18
N CYS A 8 20.20 24.08 11.13
CA CYS A 8 20.10 25.53 10.95
C CYS A 8 20.26 26.15 12.35
N VAL A 9 21.52 26.44 12.76
CA VAL A 9 21.80 27.15 14.02
C VAL A 9 21.80 28.63 13.71
N LEU A 10 20.89 29.38 14.33
CA LEU A 10 21.06 30.83 14.51
C LEU A 10 22.23 31.04 15.46
N THR A 11 23.42 31.32 14.94
CA THR A 11 24.47 31.98 15.73
C THR A 11 24.04 33.41 15.97
N ARG A 12 23.72 33.75 17.22
CA ARG A 12 23.64 35.13 17.68
C ARG A 12 24.74 35.35 18.71
N ASP A 13 25.45 36.45 18.53
CA ASP A 13 26.51 36.95 19.39
C ASP A 13 26.13 36.96 20.89
N PRO A 14 27.11 36.85 21.79
CA PRO A 14 26.88 36.76 23.21
C PRO A 14 26.77 38.17 23.78
N ASP A 15 25.60 38.79 23.70
CA ASP A 15 25.27 39.89 24.59
C ASP A 15 23.79 39.87 24.99
N ASN A 16 23.63 39.69 26.30
CA ASN A 16 22.46 39.92 27.15
C ASN A 16 21.28 40.68 26.51
N ILE A 17 20.07 40.11 26.65
CA ILE A 17 18.84 40.73 27.22
C ILE A 17 17.62 39.88 26.81
N CYS A 18 17.04 39.21 27.81
CA CYS A 18 15.61 38.93 27.98
C CYS A 18 14.74 38.83 26.69
N ALA A 19 14.73 37.67 26.02
CA ALA A 19 13.86 37.39 24.87
C ALA A 19 13.08 36.08 25.03
N ASN A 20 12.52 35.83 26.21
CA ASN A 20 11.52 34.78 26.39
C ASN A 20 10.15 35.31 25.98
N THR A 21 9.76 35.18 24.70
CA THR A 21 8.36 35.02 24.23
C THR A 21 8.14 35.02 22.71
N LEU A 22 9.15 35.25 21.86
CA LEU A 22 8.92 35.35 20.40
C LEU A 22 10.00 34.67 19.53
N LEU A 23 10.73 33.71 20.08
CA LEU A 23 11.66 32.90 19.29
C LEU A 23 10.86 31.80 18.54
N PRO A 24 10.92 31.75 17.19
CA PRO A 24 10.34 30.64 16.45
C PRO A 24 10.99 29.34 16.95
N LYS A 25 10.17 28.38 17.36
CA LYS A 25 10.64 27.08 17.85
C LYS A 25 11.56 26.47 16.80
N SER A 26 12.82 26.22 17.16
CA SER A 26 13.79 25.64 16.24
C SER A 26 13.29 24.30 15.73
N ILE A 27 12.99 24.20 14.44
CA ILE A 27 12.62 22.93 13.80
C ILE A 27 13.91 22.20 13.45
N GLN A 28 14.23 21.14 14.19
CA GLN A 28 15.36 20.28 13.90
C GLN A 28 14.89 19.08 13.08
N PHE A 29 15.43 18.93 11.87
CA PHE A 29 15.19 17.78 11.00
C PHE A 29 16.48 16.97 10.84
N ASP A 30 16.49 15.75 11.36
CA ASP A 30 17.62 14.83 11.22
C ASP A 30 17.26 13.68 10.28
N GLU A 31 17.68 13.79 9.01
CA GLU A 31 17.44 12.77 7.98
C GLU A 31 18.05 11.40 8.34
N SER A 32 19.03 11.36 9.23
CA SER A 32 19.72 10.12 9.65
C SER A 32 19.04 9.40 10.81
N SER A 33 18.00 10.00 11.38
CA SER A 33 17.26 9.46 12.51
C SER A 33 16.80 8.02 12.26
N ARG A 34 16.90 7.19 13.31
CA ARG A 34 16.40 5.81 13.28
C ARG A 34 14.89 5.75 12.95
N ASN A 35 14.15 6.81 13.24
CA ASN A 35 12.73 6.91 12.95
C ASN A 35 12.40 6.92 11.44
N TYR A 36 13.39 7.19 10.57
CA TYR A 36 13.24 7.17 9.12
C TYR A 36 13.88 5.96 8.46
N ARG A 37 14.02 4.87 9.22
CA ARG A 37 14.51 3.58 8.72
C ARG A 37 13.42 2.51 8.80
N CYS A 38 13.52 1.52 7.93
CA CYS A 38 12.58 0.40 7.83
C CYS A 38 13.34 -0.91 7.58
N LEU A 39 12.62 -2.03 7.54
CA LEU A 39 13.18 -3.38 7.31
C LEU A 39 14.34 -3.66 8.28
N CYS A 40 14.05 -3.67 9.58
CA CYS A 40 15.05 -3.88 10.64
C CYS A 40 16.19 -2.84 10.66
N ASN A 41 15.86 -1.57 10.35
CA ASN A 41 16.81 -0.45 10.23
C ASN A 41 17.81 -0.53 9.07
N CYS A 42 17.65 -1.49 8.16
CA CYS A 42 18.56 -1.69 7.03
C CYS A 42 18.41 -0.61 5.96
N PHE A 43 17.19 -0.15 5.70
CA PHE A 43 16.90 0.78 4.60
C PHE A 43 16.33 2.10 5.07
N HIS A 44 16.67 3.18 4.37
CA HIS A 44 15.96 4.46 4.52
C HIS A 44 14.50 4.31 4.06
N ILE A 45 13.59 5.03 4.70
CA ILE A 45 12.14 4.85 4.51
C ILE A 45 11.70 5.04 3.05
N LYS A 46 12.35 5.95 2.32
CA LYS A 46 12.14 6.13 0.86
C LYS A 46 12.48 4.87 0.07
N THR A 47 13.64 4.28 0.32
CA THR A 47 14.10 3.08 -0.39
C THR A 47 13.18 1.91 -0.08
N GLY A 48 12.81 1.72 1.20
CA GLY A 48 11.84 0.68 1.56
C GLY A 48 10.48 0.87 0.89
N THR A 49 10.00 2.11 0.80
CA THR A 49 8.74 2.40 0.10
C THR A 49 8.81 2.11 -1.39
N LEU A 50 9.95 2.39 -2.05
CA LEU A 50 10.16 2.05 -3.47
C LEU A 50 10.25 0.54 -3.70
N VAL A 51 10.84 -0.21 -2.76
CA VAL A 51 10.85 -1.68 -2.81
C VAL A 51 9.42 -2.20 -2.71
N ILE A 52 8.62 -1.69 -1.76
CA ILE A 52 7.21 -2.06 -1.63
C ILE A 52 6.43 -1.74 -2.90
N ALA A 53 6.58 -0.54 -3.45
CA ALA A 53 5.90 -0.14 -4.68
C ALA A 53 6.28 -1.06 -5.86
N SER A 54 7.57 -1.44 -5.96
CA SER A 54 8.05 -2.39 -6.97
C SER A 54 7.43 -3.78 -6.78
N THR A 55 7.37 -4.28 -5.55
CA THR A 55 6.77 -5.59 -5.25
C THR A 55 5.27 -5.59 -5.53
N GLU A 56 4.54 -4.52 -5.20
CA GLU A 56 3.11 -4.40 -5.48
C GLU A 56 2.85 -4.32 -6.99
N LEU A 57 3.68 -3.60 -7.75
CA LEU A 57 3.57 -3.56 -9.20
C LEU A 57 3.79 -4.93 -9.83
N LEU A 58 4.78 -5.70 -9.33
CA LEU A 58 5.01 -7.07 -9.77
C LEU A 58 3.82 -7.98 -9.44
N MET A 59 3.24 -7.86 -8.24
CA MET A 59 2.04 -8.61 -7.88
C MET A 59 0.86 -8.26 -8.80
N LEU A 60 0.62 -6.97 -9.07
CA LEU A 60 -0.43 -6.53 -9.99
C LEU A 60 -0.22 -7.05 -11.41
N LEU A 61 1.02 -7.11 -11.89
CA LEU A 61 1.35 -7.71 -13.19
C LEU A 61 1.01 -9.21 -13.21
N ILE A 62 1.38 -9.95 -12.16
CA ILE A 62 1.05 -11.38 -12.03
C ILE A 62 -0.48 -11.56 -12.01
N PHE A 63 -1.22 -10.75 -11.25
CA PHE A 63 -2.68 -10.81 -11.22
C PHE A 63 -3.30 -10.48 -12.58
N LEU A 64 -2.76 -9.51 -13.30
CA LEU A 64 -3.21 -9.16 -14.65
C LEU A 64 -3.02 -10.33 -15.63
N LEU A 65 -1.82 -10.92 -15.65
CA LEU A 65 -1.51 -12.06 -16.50
C LEU A 65 -2.42 -13.25 -16.17
N ASN A 66 -2.63 -13.54 -14.89
CA ASN A 66 -3.53 -14.61 -14.45
C ASN A 66 -4.99 -14.33 -14.85
N SER A 67 -5.47 -13.09 -14.68
CA SER A 67 -6.83 -12.70 -15.05
C SER A 67 -7.07 -12.84 -16.56
N ILE A 68 -6.10 -12.42 -17.38
CA ILE A 68 -6.16 -12.57 -18.85
C ILE A 68 -6.12 -14.05 -19.25
N LEU A 69 -5.23 -14.83 -18.63
CA LEU A 69 -5.11 -16.26 -18.92
C LEU A 69 -6.41 -17.00 -18.60
N MET A 70 -7.00 -16.76 -17.43
CA MET A 70 -8.26 -17.39 -17.01
C MET A 70 -9.41 -17.00 -17.93
N PHE A 71 -9.49 -15.72 -18.33
CA PHE A 71 -10.48 -15.25 -19.29
C PHE A 71 -10.34 -15.96 -20.65
N TYR A 72 -9.13 -16.05 -21.18
CA TYR A 72 -8.86 -16.73 -22.45
C TYR A 72 -9.24 -18.22 -22.39
N MET A 73 -8.84 -18.90 -21.32
CA MET A 73 -9.14 -20.32 -21.13
C MET A 73 -10.63 -20.59 -21.06
N GLU A 74 -11.39 -19.83 -20.26
CA GLU A 74 -12.85 -20.00 -20.17
C GLU A 74 -13.54 -19.64 -21.49
N PHE A 75 -13.14 -18.55 -22.15
CA PHE A 75 -13.71 -18.15 -23.43
C PHE A 75 -13.54 -19.23 -24.50
N PHE A 76 -12.34 -19.79 -24.63
CA PHE A 76 -12.06 -20.86 -25.59
C PHE A 76 -12.82 -22.15 -25.25
N TRP A 77 -12.87 -22.53 -23.96
CA TRP A 77 -13.64 -23.69 -23.52
C TRP A 77 -15.13 -23.53 -23.82
N ARG A 78 -15.68 -22.34 -23.64
CA ARG A 78 -17.08 -22.03 -23.91
C ARG A 78 -17.44 -22.22 -25.39
N ILE A 79 -16.57 -21.77 -26.29
CA ILE A 79 -16.74 -21.95 -27.74
C ILE A 79 -16.77 -23.43 -28.11
N ILE A 80 -15.89 -24.25 -27.51
CA ILE A 80 -15.78 -25.68 -27.82
C ILE A 80 -16.92 -26.48 -27.20
N ALA A 81 -17.27 -26.21 -25.95
CA ALA A 81 -18.22 -27.02 -25.18
C ALA A 81 -19.68 -26.57 -25.31
N GLY A 82 -19.95 -25.40 -25.90
CA GLY A 82 -21.32 -24.88 -26.08
C GLY A 82 -22.04 -24.58 -24.76
N THR A 83 -21.30 -24.39 -23.66
CA THR A 83 -21.86 -24.12 -22.34
C THR A 83 -22.22 -22.64 -22.18
N HIS A 84 -23.35 -22.32 -21.55
CA HIS A 84 -23.81 -20.93 -21.35
C HIS A 84 -23.44 -20.33 -19.98
N ASP A 85 -23.12 -21.16 -18.98
CA ASP A 85 -22.72 -20.67 -17.66
C ASP A 85 -21.33 -20.05 -17.71
N SER A 86 -21.17 -18.84 -17.17
CA SER A 86 -19.88 -18.18 -17.09
C SER A 86 -19.57 -17.72 -15.67
N TYR A 87 -18.47 -18.24 -15.15
CA TYR A 87 -18.01 -17.95 -13.79
C TYR A 87 -16.82 -16.98 -13.78
N VAL A 88 -16.09 -16.84 -14.90
CA VAL A 88 -14.93 -15.94 -15.01
C VAL A 88 -15.21 -14.70 -15.86
N ILE A 89 -16.12 -14.75 -16.85
CA ILE A 89 -16.37 -13.60 -17.75
C ILE A 89 -17.07 -12.45 -17.00
N GLU A 90 -17.98 -12.75 -16.09
CA GLU A 90 -18.67 -11.74 -15.28
C GLU A 90 -17.75 -10.98 -14.30
N PRO A 91 -16.88 -11.64 -13.51
CA PRO A 91 -15.96 -10.93 -12.61
C PRO A 91 -14.75 -10.30 -13.32
N PHE A 92 -14.42 -10.70 -14.55
CA PHE A 92 -13.28 -10.17 -15.31
C PHE A 92 -13.25 -8.63 -15.45
N PRO A 93 -14.33 -7.93 -15.90
CA PRO A 93 -14.29 -6.46 -15.98
C PRO A 93 -14.03 -5.81 -14.62
N ILE A 94 -14.57 -6.38 -13.54
CA ILE A 94 -14.38 -5.87 -12.18
C ILE A 94 -12.91 -6.03 -11.76
N SER A 95 -12.28 -7.17 -12.06
CA SER A 95 -10.87 -7.40 -11.75
C SER A 95 -9.96 -6.45 -12.53
N ILE A 96 -10.23 -6.20 -13.82
CA ILE A 96 -9.45 -5.26 -14.65
C ILE A 96 -9.56 -3.82 -14.13
N ILE A 97 -10.75 -3.37 -13.75
CA ILE A 97 -10.94 -2.04 -13.15
C ILE A 97 -10.18 -1.95 -11.82
N GLY A 98 -10.28 -2.97 -10.97
CA GLY A 98 -9.57 -3.03 -9.68
C GLY A 98 -8.05 -2.99 -9.85
N ILE A 99 -7.50 -3.76 -10.80
CA ILE A 99 -6.07 -3.75 -11.14
C ILE A 99 -5.67 -2.37 -11.68
N GLY A 100 -6.48 -1.77 -12.55
CA GLY A 100 -6.25 -0.43 -13.11
C GLY A 100 -6.14 0.64 -12.02
N LEU A 101 -7.13 0.71 -11.12
CA LEU A 101 -7.12 1.67 -10.00
C LEU A 101 -5.94 1.44 -9.05
N SER A 102 -5.62 0.17 -8.75
CA SER A 102 -4.49 -0.18 -7.90
C SER A 102 -3.16 0.21 -8.54
N SER A 103 -3.00 -0.02 -9.84
CA SER A 103 -1.77 0.35 -10.57
C SER A 103 -1.59 1.87 -10.61
N LEU A 104 -2.67 2.65 -10.80
CA LEU A 104 -2.63 4.10 -10.72
C LEU A 104 -2.16 4.57 -9.33
N ALA A 105 -2.70 3.98 -8.25
CA ALA A 105 -2.30 4.32 -6.89
C ALA A 105 -0.80 4.04 -6.63
N VAL A 106 -0.29 2.90 -7.11
CA VAL A 106 1.15 2.55 -7.01
C VAL A 106 2.03 3.49 -7.85
N VAL A 107 1.58 3.90 -9.04
CA VAL A 107 2.30 4.88 -9.88
C VAL A 107 2.35 6.25 -9.18
N LEU A 108 1.25 6.69 -8.57
CA LEU A 108 1.22 7.91 -7.77
C LEU A 108 2.17 7.84 -6.56
N LEU A 109 2.27 6.67 -5.92
CA LEU A 109 3.26 6.41 -4.87
C LEU A 109 4.69 6.60 -5.38
N PHE A 110 5.04 5.99 -6.53
CA PHE A 110 6.36 6.16 -7.15
C PHE A 110 6.67 7.64 -7.43
N ILE A 111 5.76 8.34 -8.11
CA ILE A 111 5.92 9.75 -8.45
C ILE A 111 6.04 10.58 -7.17
N GLY A 112 5.21 10.31 -6.15
CA GLY A 112 5.23 10.99 -4.87
C GLY A 112 6.56 10.86 -4.14
N VAL A 113 7.16 9.66 -4.12
CA VAL A 113 8.47 9.44 -3.49
C VAL A 113 9.58 10.15 -4.28
N ILE A 114 9.58 10.05 -5.62
CA ILE A 114 10.60 10.69 -6.48
C ILE A 114 10.51 12.21 -6.41
N ARG A 115 9.30 12.77 -6.49
CA ARG A 115 9.01 14.22 -6.43
C ARG A 115 8.98 14.76 -4.99
N ASN A 116 9.26 13.94 -3.98
CA ASN A 116 9.19 14.30 -2.56
C ASN A 116 7.85 14.95 -2.15
N THR A 117 6.75 14.52 -2.76
CA THR A 117 5.42 15.11 -2.57
C THR A 117 4.54 14.16 -1.74
N ALA A 118 4.35 14.49 -0.46
CA ALA A 118 3.59 13.66 0.47
C ALA A 118 2.12 13.45 0.07
N ALA A 119 1.49 14.43 -0.59
CA ALA A 119 0.08 14.35 -0.98
C ALA A 119 -0.21 13.19 -1.95
N LEU A 120 0.77 12.83 -2.81
CA LEU A 120 0.60 11.75 -3.79
C LEU A 120 0.64 10.34 -3.17
N LEU A 121 1.02 10.22 -1.89
CA LEU A 121 0.98 8.95 -1.16
C LEU A 121 -0.41 8.65 -0.59
N ILE A 122 -1.27 9.66 -0.45
CA ILE A 122 -2.59 9.54 0.19
C ILE A 122 -3.50 8.54 -0.56
N PRO A 123 -3.63 8.58 -1.90
CA PRO A 123 -4.48 7.63 -2.62
C PRO A 123 -4.07 6.18 -2.41
N HIS A 124 -2.75 5.92 -2.35
CA HIS A 124 -2.21 4.59 -2.09
C HIS A 124 -2.49 4.11 -0.67
N LEU A 125 -2.30 4.98 0.34
CA LEU A 125 -2.65 4.66 1.72
C LEU A 125 -4.15 4.32 1.89
N ILE A 126 -5.02 5.09 1.23
CA ILE A 126 -6.47 4.81 1.23
C ILE A 126 -6.76 3.45 0.58
N ALA A 127 -6.17 3.17 -0.58
CA ALA A 127 -6.33 1.90 -1.27
C ALA A 127 -5.86 0.71 -0.43
N GLN A 128 -4.74 0.84 0.29
CA GLN A 128 -4.26 -0.22 1.18
C GLN A 128 -5.20 -0.47 2.37
N VAL A 129 -5.76 0.58 2.99
CA VAL A 129 -6.73 0.41 4.09
C VAL A 129 -8.00 -0.31 3.61
N ILE A 130 -8.49 0.06 2.42
CA ILE A 130 -9.64 -0.61 1.80
C ILE A 130 -9.29 -2.09 1.54
N ALA A 131 -8.11 -2.38 0.96
CA ALA A 131 -7.66 -3.74 0.67
C ALA A 131 -7.55 -4.60 1.94
N ILE A 132 -6.98 -4.06 3.03
CA ILE A 132 -6.89 -4.77 4.33
C ILE A 132 -8.29 -5.09 4.86
N THR A 133 -9.22 -4.13 4.77
CA THR A 133 -10.59 -4.32 5.26
C THR A 133 -11.31 -5.41 4.46
N LEU A 134 -11.21 -5.39 3.13
CA LEU A 134 -11.79 -6.40 2.25
C LEU A 134 -11.15 -7.77 2.47
N LEU A 135 -9.83 -7.83 2.68
CA LEU A 135 -9.11 -9.08 2.94
C LEU A 135 -9.50 -9.68 4.29
N ALA A 136 -9.62 -8.86 5.33
CA ALA A 136 -10.09 -9.30 6.64
C ALA A 136 -11.53 -9.82 6.56
N PHE A 137 -12.41 -9.12 5.84
CA PHE A 137 -13.77 -9.58 5.58
C PHE A 137 -13.76 -10.94 4.87
N ALA A 138 -13.05 -11.07 3.75
CA ALA A 138 -12.93 -12.32 3.00
C ALA A 138 -12.39 -13.49 3.85
N LEU A 139 -11.44 -13.22 4.76
CA LEU A 139 -10.93 -14.20 5.72
C LEU A 139 -11.99 -14.65 6.72
N THR A 140 -12.71 -13.71 7.36
CA THR A 140 -13.77 -14.06 8.33
C THR A 140 -14.86 -14.91 7.67
N CYS A 141 -15.26 -14.49 6.48
CA CYS A 141 -16.13 -15.18 5.57
C CYS A 141 -15.66 -16.62 5.26
N SER A 142 -14.39 -16.78 4.89
CA SER A 142 -13.80 -18.10 4.58
C SER A 142 -13.76 -19.02 5.81
N ILE A 143 -13.47 -18.47 6.99
CA ILE A 143 -13.44 -19.25 8.24
C ILE A 143 -14.84 -19.73 8.60
N ILE A 144 -15.86 -18.85 8.51
CA ILE A 144 -17.25 -19.23 8.77
C ILE A 144 -17.69 -20.33 7.81
N ALA A 145 -17.43 -20.17 6.51
CA ALA A 145 -17.76 -21.15 5.48
C ALA A 145 -17.24 -22.55 5.78
N PHE A 146 -15.96 -22.63 6.20
CA PHE A 146 -15.31 -23.87 6.60
C PHE A 146 -15.90 -24.43 7.89
N SER A 147 -16.25 -23.57 8.84
CA SER A 147 -16.81 -23.98 10.14
C SER A 147 -18.22 -24.55 10.02
N THR A 148 -19.00 -24.10 9.03
CA THR A 148 -20.43 -24.41 8.90
C THR A 148 -20.77 -25.34 7.74
N ASP A 149 -19.78 -25.85 6.99
CA ASP A 149 -19.98 -26.67 5.77
C ASP A 149 -21.03 -26.07 4.80
N THR A 150 -21.14 -24.74 4.75
CA THR A 150 -22.23 -24.06 4.05
C THR A 150 -21.94 -23.92 2.56
N ILE A 151 -22.72 -24.61 1.72
CA ILE A 151 -22.68 -24.59 0.24
C ILE A 151 -22.83 -23.17 -0.33
N ILE A 152 -23.61 -22.31 0.34
CA ILE A 152 -23.89 -20.93 -0.09
C ILE A 152 -22.61 -20.08 -0.13
N PHE A 153 -21.65 -20.37 0.74
CA PHE A 153 -20.43 -19.56 0.87
C PHE A 153 -19.33 -19.97 -0.12
N TYR A 154 -19.22 -21.26 -0.43
CA TYR A 154 -18.35 -21.75 -1.51
C TYR A 154 -18.72 -21.16 -2.88
N ARG A 155 -20.01 -20.85 -3.09
CA ARG A 155 -20.48 -20.13 -4.28
C ARG A 155 -20.02 -18.67 -4.33
N LEU A 156 -19.95 -17.99 -3.19
CA LEU A 156 -19.48 -16.59 -3.13
C LEU A 156 -17.97 -16.48 -3.39
N MET A 157 -17.19 -17.47 -2.95
CA MET A 157 -15.73 -17.49 -3.08
C MET A 157 -15.23 -17.93 -4.47
N ASN A 158 -16.11 -18.30 -5.40
CA ASN A 158 -15.75 -18.82 -6.74
C ASN A 158 -14.65 -19.89 -6.72
N GLY A 159 -14.54 -20.65 -5.62
CA GLY A 159 -13.37 -21.50 -5.35
C GLY A 159 -13.28 -22.75 -6.22
N ILE A 160 -14.35 -23.16 -6.91
CA ILE A 160 -14.38 -24.37 -7.73
C ILE A 160 -15.34 -24.19 -8.93
N SER A 161 -14.90 -24.59 -10.12
CA SER A 161 -15.77 -24.81 -11.29
C SER A 161 -16.73 -25.96 -10.98
N PHE A 162 -18.00 -25.64 -10.78
CA PHE A 162 -19.03 -26.59 -10.37
C PHE A 162 -19.41 -27.52 -11.55
N LYS A 163 -18.63 -28.58 -11.78
CA LYS A 163 -19.18 -29.78 -12.43
C LYS A 163 -20.04 -30.50 -11.41
N GLN A 164 -21.29 -30.09 -11.33
CA GLN A 164 -22.32 -30.73 -10.52
C GLN A 164 -22.60 -32.11 -11.13
N HIS A 165 -21.95 -33.17 -10.62
CA HIS A 165 -22.38 -34.54 -10.91
C HIS A 165 -23.63 -34.84 -10.05
N PRO A 166 -24.70 -35.44 -10.62
CA PRO A 166 -26.03 -35.44 -10.01
C PRO A 166 -26.20 -36.37 -8.80
N SER A 167 -25.14 -37.00 -8.30
CA SER A 167 -25.22 -38.05 -7.26
C SER A 167 -24.42 -37.78 -5.98
N THR A 168 -23.71 -36.65 -5.85
CA THR A 168 -22.96 -36.32 -4.63
C THR A 168 -23.17 -34.86 -4.20
N THR A 169 -23.87 -34.67 -3.09
CA THR A 169 -24.28 -33.38 -2.51
C THR A 169 -23.21 -32.70 -1.64
N THR A 170 -21.97 -33.14 -1.68
CA THR A 170 -20.89 -32.57 -0.86
C THR A 170 -19.68 -32.27 -1.73
N LEU A 171 -19.68 -31.09 -2.35
CA LEU A 171 -18.49 -30.55 -3.01
C LEU A 171 -17.60 -29.90 -1.93
N SER A 172 -16.99 -30.72 -1.08
CA SER A 172 -16.01 -30.26 -0.10
C SER A 172 -14.71 -29.91 -0.83
N MET A 173 -14.24 -28.66 -0.72
CA MET A 173 -12.83 -28.37 -1.03
C MET A 173 -11.96 -29.29 -0.18
N ASP A 174 -10.96 -29.92 -0.80
CA ASP A 174 -9.99 -30.73 -0.06
C ASP A 174 -9.41 -29.92 1.10
N VAL A 175 -9.40 -30.52 2.30
CA VAL A 175 -8.99 -29.84 3.55
C VAL A 175 -7.60 -29.23 3.39
N GLN A 176 -6.71 -29.93 2.67
CA GLN A 176 -5.37 -29.44 2.36
C GLN A 176 -5.39 -28.16 1.51
N THR A 177 -6.27 -28.07 0.52
CA THR A 177 -6.37 -26.90 -0.37
C THR A 177 -6.97 -25.70 0.39
N THR A 178 -7.95 -25.95 1.25
CA THR A 178 -8.56 -24.90 2.10
C THR A 178 -7.54 -24.32 3.08
N ILE A 179 -6.75 -25.17 3.76
CA ILE A 179 -5.70 -24.71 4.68
C ILE A 179 -4.66 -23.87 3.94
N ARG A 180 -4.23 -24.30 2.74
CA ARG A 180 -3.29 -23.51 1.91
C ARG A 180 -3.88 -22.15 1.57
N PHE A 181 -5.14 -22.10 1.14
CA PHE A 181 -5.83 -20.85 0.81
C PHE A 181 -5.89 -19.89 2.01
N ILE A 182 -6.36 -20.36 3.17
CA ILE A 182 -6.45 -19.54 4.39
C ILE A 182 -5.06 -19.05 4.83
N SER A 183 -4.04 -19.92 4.79
CA SER A 183 -2.68 -19.56 5.19
C SER A 183 -2.09 -18.44 4.32
N VAL A 184 -2.34 -18.48 3.01
CA VAL A 184 -1.91 -17.44 2.07
C VAL A 184 -2.62 -16.11 2.35
N PHE A 185 -3.92 -16.12 2.62
CA PHE A 185 -4.67 -14.91 2.93
C PHE A 185 -4.21 -14.27 4.26
N ILE A 186 -3.93 -15.08 5.28
CA ILE A 186 -3.35 -14.60 6.54
C ILE A 186 -1.97 -13.96 6.30
N PHE A 187 -1.13 -14.61 5.50
CA PHE A 187 0.18 -14.07 5.14
C PHE A 187 0.07 -12.72 4.42
N TYR A 188 -0.84 -12.61 3.43
CA TYR A 188 -1.12 -11.34 2.75
C TYR A 188 -1.59 -10.26 3.72
N LEU A 189 -2.44 -10.59 4.69
CA LEU A 189 -2.94 -9.62 5.68
C LEU A 189 -1.79 -9.04 6.52
N ILE A 190 -0.89 -9.91 7.01
CA ILE A 190 0.28 -9.49 7.77
C ILE A 190 1.19 -8.59 6.91
N CYS A 191 1.45 -8.98 5.66
CA CYS A 191 2.25 -8.20 4.73
C CYS A 191 1.65 -6.81 4.44
N PHE A 192 0.34 -6.73 4.15
CA PHE A 192 -0.32 -5.46 3.86
C PHE A 192 -0.33 -4.51 5.07
N CYS A 193 -0.58 -5.03 6.28
CA CYS A 193 -0.46 -4.24 7.50
C CYS A 193 0.96 -3.66 7.65
N TRP A 194 1.98 -4.47 7.35
CA TRP A 194 3.36 -4.00 7.41
C TRP A 194 3.67 -2.94 6.34
N TYR A 195 3.15 -3.12 5.12
CA TYR A 195 3.34 -2.16 4.03
C TYR A 195 2.72 -0.79 4.38
N VAL A 196 1.51 -0.77 4.95
CA VAL A 196 0.86 0.47 5.41
C VAL A 196 1.74 1.23 6.38
N VAL A 197 2.33 0.54 7.37
CA VAL A 197 3.21 1.18 8.36
C VAL A 197 4.42 1.83 7.69
N ILE A 198 5.06 1.14 6.75
CA ILE A 198 6.23 1.68 6.04
C ILE A 198 5.84 2.88 5.18
N THR A 199 4.77 2.77 4.38
CA THR A 199 4.29 3.85 3.52
C THR A 199 3.83 5.06 4.33
N TYR A 200 3.17 4.84 5.47
CA TYR A 200 2.74 5.91 6.37
C TYR A 200 3.94 6.66 6.99
N ASN A 201 4.96 5.93 7.42
CA ASN A 201 6.20 6.53 7.92
C ASN A 201 6.91 7.33 6.81
N CYS A 202 6.84 6.89 5.56
CA CYS A 202 7.34 7.65 4.41
C CYS A 202 6.55 8.93 4.17
N TYR A 203 5.22 8.87 4.23
CA TYR A 203 4.33 10.02 4.18
C TYR A 203 4.69 11.05 5.26
N ARG A 204 4.84 10.58 6.51
CA ARG A 204 5.23 11.42 7.64
C ARG A 204 6.59 12.08 7.40
N TYR A 205 7.60 11.32 6.99
CA TYR A 205 8.93 11.82 6.66
C TYR A 205 8.87 12.91 5.57
N LEU A 206 8.11 12.69 4.49
CA LEU A 206 7.98 13.67 3.40
C LEU A 206 7.28 14.95 3.87
N LYS A 207 6.27 14.82 4.73
CA LYS A 207 5.57 15.96 5.33
C LYS A 207 6.48 16.78 6.24
N GLU A 208 7.21 16.13 7.14
CA GLU A 208 8.17 16.77 8.05
C GLU A 208 9.31 17.45 7.27
N ARG A 209 9.83 16.80 6.22
CA ARG A 209 10.85 17.38 5.32
C ARG A 209 10.33 18.63 4.60
N CYS A 210 9.09 18.59 4.09
CA CYS A 210 8.49 19.73 3.40
C CYS A 210 8.30 20.92 4.35
N GLN A 211 7.82 20.67 5.57
CA GLN A 211 7.69 21.69 6.61
C GLN A 211 9.05 22.31 6.97
N TYR A 212 10.08 21.48 7.14
CA TYR A 212 11.45 21.95 7.41
C TYR A 212 11.99 22.82 6.26
N MET A 213 11.79 22.41 5.00
CA MET A 213 12.25 23.18 3.85
C MET A 213 11.54 24.53 3.72
N ASN A 214 10.23 24.58 3.96
CA ASN A 214 9.48 25.83 3.99
C ASN A 214 9.94 26.77 5.11
N TYR A 215 10.26 26.21 6.30
CA TYR A 215 10.87 26.97 7.38
C TYR A 215 12.22 27.54 6.95
N CYS A 216 13.13 26.73 6.40
CA CYS A 216 14.42 27.20 5.91
C CYS A 216 14.27 28.30 4.85
N LEU A 217 13.31 28.18 3.93
CA LEU A 217 13.07 29.21 2.91
C LEU A 217 12.59 30.52 3.53
N ALA A 218 11.64 30.48 4.46
CA ALA A 218 11.12 31.68 5.13
C ALA A 218 12.20 32.44 5.92
N PHE A 219 13.18 31.73 6.51
CA PHE A 219 14.26 32.35 7.29
C PHE A 219 15.55 32.62 6.49
N SER A 220 15.74 31.98 5.33
CA SER A 220 16.90 32.21 4.44
C SER A 220 16.62 33.23 3.34
N THR A 221 15.36 33.57 3.05
CA THR A 221 15.06 34.81 2.32
C THR A 221 15.59 35.97 3.16
N PRO A 222 16.65 36.67 2.74
CA PRO A 222 17.23 37.73 3.53
C PRO A 222 16.14 38.77 3.79
N MET A 223 16.21 39.37 4.98
CA MET A 223 15.49 40.58 5.36
C MET A 223 15.84 41.75 4.41
N LYS A 224 15.48 41.64 3.12
CA LYS A 224 15.60 42.70 2.10
C LYS A 224 14.75 43.91 2.45
N THR A 225 13.92 43.81 3.48
CA THR A 225 13.09 44.89 4.02
C THR A 225 13.71 45.60 5.23
N LEU A 226 14.89 45.20 5.71
CA LEU A 226 15.55 45.84 6.88
C LEU A 226 16.85 46.60 6.55
N THR A 227 17.28 46.64 5.28
CA THR A 227 18.39 47.51 4.83
C THR A 227 17.92 48.86 4.26
N THR A 228 16.63 49.17 4.33
CA THR A 228 16.10 50.53 4.08
C THR A 228 15.80 51.20 5.40
N ARG A 229 16.84 51.63 6.13
CA ARG A 229 16.72 52.76 7.05
C ARG A 229 18.05 53.46 7.21
#